data_AF-A0A0D3BS11-F1
#
_entry.id   AF-A0A0D3BS11-F1
#
_cell.length_a   1.000
_cell.length_b   1.000
_cell.length_c   1.000
_cell.angle_alpha   90.00
_cell.angle_beta   90.00
_cell.angle_gamma   90.00
#
_symmetry.space_group_name_H-M   'P 1'
#
loop_
_entity.id
_entity.type
_entity.pdbx_description
1 polymer ?
#
loop_
_entity_poly.entity_id
_entity_poly.type
_entity_poly.pdbx_seq_one_letter_code
_entity_poly.pdbx_strand_id
1 'polypeptide(L)'
;MDHLRLVFPPAATAVLCFPFWNLVKLFTTLSVTPALFGGGMLGYVMYDITHYYLHHAHPTRAVTKNLKKYHLSHHFRIQDKGFGITSSLWDIVFGTLPTTKAPKTEQ
;
A
#
# COMPACT_ATOMS: atom_id res chain seq x y z
N MET A 1 -7.69 1.17 -16.18
CA MET A 1 -6.72 0.11 -15.83
C MET A 1 -7.49 -1.19 -15.65
N ASP A 2 -6.83 -2.32 -15.84
CA ASP A 2 -7.43 -3.65 -15.66
C ASP A 2 -7.81 -3.87 -14.19
N HIS A 3 -9.10 -4.11 -13.93
CA HIS A 3 -9.64 -4.25 -12.57
C HIS A 3 -9.33 -5.63 -11.95
N LEU A 4 -9.02 -6.64 -12.76
CA LEU A 4 -8.76 -8.00 -12.29
C LEU A 4 -7.30 -8.27 -11.89
N ARG A 5 -6.40 -7.33 -12.19
CA ARG A 5 -4.94 -7.48 -12.03
C ARG A 5 -4.31 -6.37 -11.21
N LEU A 6 -5.01 -5.91 -10.18
CA LEU A 6 -4.52 -4.84 -9.30
C LEU A 6 -4.16 -5.33 -7.89
N VAL A 7 -5.09 -6.04 -7.23
CA VAL A 7 -4.87 -6.57 -5.88
C VAL A 7 -4.02 -7.83 -5.93
N PHE A 8 -3.30 -8.11 -4.84
CA PHE A 8 -2.45 -9.29 -4.82
C PHE A 8 -3.32 -10.57 -4.71
N PRO A 9 -3.05 -11.63 -5.52
CA PRO A 9 -3.92 -12.81 -5.55
C PRO A 9 -3.95 -13.56 -4.21
N PRO A 10 -5.14 -13.92 -3.67
CA PRO A 10 -5.23 -14.61 -2.38
C PRO A 10 -4.44 -15.91 -2.27
N ALA A 11 -4.35 -16.67 -3.37
CA ALA A 11 -3.54 -17.89 -3.42
C ALA A 11 -2.05 -17.60 -3.22
N ALA A 12 -1.52 -16.54 -3.84
CA ALA A 12 -0.14 -16.12 -3.65
C ALA A 12 0.06 -15.54 -2.24
N THR A 13 -0.90 -14.77 -1.70
CA THR A 13 -0.89 -14.29 -0.32
C THR A 13 -0.79 -15.44 0.68
N ALA A 14 -1.57 -16.50 0.48
CA ALA A 14 -1.56 -17.68 1.35
C ALA A 14 -0.18 -18.36 1.41
N VAL A 15 0.52 -18.44 0.28
CA VAL A 15 1.91 -18.95 0.23
C VAL A 15 2.84 -18.05 1.05
N LEU A 16 2.72 -16.73 0.94
CA LEU A 16 3.53 -15.77 1.70
C LEU A 16 3.19 -15.73 3.21
N CYS A 17 1.97 -16.13 3.59
CA CYS A 17 1.58 -16.20 4.99
C CYS A 17 2.43 -17.18 5.80
N PHE A 18 2.87 -18.28 5.19
CA PHE A 18 3.65 -19.31 5.89
C PHE A 18 5.00 -18.79 6.41
N PRO A 19 5.91 -18.23 5.58
CA PRO A 19 7.16 -17.67 6.09
C PRO A 19 6.91 -16.47 7.01
N PHE A 20 5.89 -15.64 6.76
CA PHE A 20 5.59 -14.48 7.60
C PHE A 20 5.11 -14.88 9.01
N TRP A 21 4.22 -15.88 9.10
CA TRP A 21 3.79 -16.45 10.39
C TRP A 21 4.98 -16.98 11.19
N ASN A 22 5.89 -17.72 10.53
CA ASN A 22 7.09 -18.23 11.19
C ASN A 22 8.02 -17.10 11.63
N LEU A 23 8.19 -16.05 10.82
CA LEU A 23 8.98 -14.88 11.18
C LEU A 23 8.42 -14.16 12.42
N VAL A 24 7.10 -13.93 12.48
CA VAL A 24 6.47 -13.28 13.66
C VAL A 24 6.66 -14.12 14.91
N LYS A 25 6.54 -15.45 14.83
CA LYS A 25 6.80 -16.36 15.96
C LYS A 25 8.22 -16.27 16.49
N LEU A 26 9.23 -15.97 15.66
CA LEU A 26 10.62 -15.86 16.12
C LEU A 26 10.82 -14.69 17.09
N PHE A 27 10.00 -13.64 16.99
CA PHE A 27 10.13 -12.43 17.80
C PHE A 27 9.04 -12.29 18.87
N THR A 28 8.09 -13.23 18.97
CA THR A 28 6.92 -13.10 19.85
C THR A 28 6.57 -14.38 20.60
N THR A 29 5.81 -14.23 21.69
CA THR A 29 5.23 -15.36 22.42
C THR A 29 4.03 -15.94 21.67
N LEU A 30 3.68 -17.19 21.96
CA LEU A 30 2.52 -17.88 21.36
C LEU A 30 1.20 -17.11 21.55
N SER A 31 1.06 -16.36 22.65
CA SER A 31 -0.14 -15.55 22.92
C SER A 31 -0.20 -14.26 22.10
N VAL A 32 0.95 -13.69 21.71
CA VAL A 32 1.05 -12.42 20.97
C VAL A 32 1.08 -12.63 19.46
N THR A 33 1.65 -13.75 18.99
CA THR A 33 1.76 -14.07 17.55
C THR A 33 0.44 -13.90 16.79
N PRO A 34 -0.71 -14.45 17.24
CA PRO A 34 -1.96 -14.34 16.49
C PRO A 34 -2.45 -12.90 16.37
N ALA A 35 -2.25 -12.08 17.41
CA ALA A 35 -2.66 -10.69 17.41
C ALA A 35 -1.83 -9.85 16.43
N LEU A 36 -0.50 -10.00 16.42
CA LEU A 36 0.35 -9.29 15.47
C LEU A 36 0.14 -9.76 14.03
N PHE A 37 0.05 -11.08 13.82
CA PHE A 37 -0.19 -11.62 12.49
C PHE A 37 -1.56 -11.19 11.96
N GLY A 38 -2.62 -11.30 12.78
CA GLY A 38 -3.97 -10.88 12.41
C GLY A 38 -4.07 -9.37 12.16
N GLY A 39 -3.43 -8.55 13.00
CA GLY A 39 -3.36 -7.10 12.80
C GLY A 39 -2.60 -6.71 11.53
N GLY A 40 -1.46 -7.39 11.26
CA GLY A 40 -0.71 -7.21 10.02
C GLY A 40 -1.52 -7.60 8.78
N MET A 41 -2.24 -8.73 8.84
CA MET A 41 -3.12 -9.18 7.77
C MET A 41 -4.26 -8.20 7.51
N LEU A 42 -4.90 -7.69 8.56
CA LEU A 42 -5.92 -6.65 8.44
C LEU A 42 -5.34 -5.40 7.77
N GLY A 43 -4.15 -4.96 8.18
CA GLY A 43 -3.45 -3.83 7.56
C GLY A 43 -3.19 -4.05 6.06
N TYR A 44 -2.77 -5.25 5.67
CA TYR A 44 -2.60 -5.63 4.27
C TYR A 44 -3.91 -5.59 3.48
N VAL A 45 -5.01 -6.13 4.03
CA VAL A 45 -6.33 -6.06 3.39
C VAL A 45 -6.79 -4.61 3.21
N MET A 46 -6.61 -3.78 4.24
CA MET A 46 -6.91 -2.35 4.15
C MET A 46 -6.06 -1.66 3.08
N TYR A 47 -4.78 -2.04 2.95
CA TYR A 47 -3.90 -1.54 1.89
C TYR A 47 -4.44 -1.90 0.49
N ASP A 48 -4.74 -3.18 0.21
CA ASP A 48 -5.19 -3.62 -1.12
C ASP A 48 -6.54 -3.01 -1.50
N ILE A 49 -7.48 -2.92 -0.54
CA ILE A 49 -8.78 -2.29 -0.79
C ILE A 49 -8.63 -0.79 -1.01
N THR A 50 -7.75 -0.12 -0.25
CA THR A 50 -7.45 1.30 -0.48
C THR A 50 -6.86 1.50 -1.87
N HIS A 51 -5.89 0.68 -2.26
CA HIS A 51 -5.27 0.72 -3.58
C HIS A 51 -6.33 0.60 -4.69
N TYR A 52 -7.19 -0.41 -4.58
CA TYR A 52 -8.29 -0.62 -5.51
C TYR A 52 -9.24 0.57 -5.58
N TYR A 53 -9.62 1.11 -4.43
CA TYR A 53 -10.48 2.29 -4.33
C TYR A 53 -9.85 3.52 -5.00
N LEU A 54 -8.56 3.78 -4.80
CA LEU A 54 -7.88 4.93 -5.40
C LEU A 54 -7.82 4.84 -6.93
N HIS A 55 -7.67 3.64 -7.50
CA HIS A 55 -7.70 3.44 -8.95
C HIS A 55 -9.11 3.57 -9.55
N HIS A 56 -10.12 2.99 -8.92
CA HIS A 56 -11.40 2.73 -9.58
C HIS A 56 -12.56 3.62 -9.09
N ALA A 57 -12.47 4.20 -7.90
CA ALA A 57 -13.55 5.02 -7.36
C ALA A 57 -13.35 6.52 -7.66
N HIS A 58 -14.37 7.32 -7.38
CA HIS A 58 -14.33 8.79 -7.41
C HIS A 58 -14.46 9.33 -5.98
N PRO A 59 -13.35 9.50 -5.24
CA PRO A 59 -13.41 9.90 -3.84
C PRO A 59 -14.01 11.30 -3.69
N THR A 60 -14.90 11.49 -2.72
CA THR A 60 -15.56 12.78 -2.46
C THR A 60 -14.91 13.55 -1.31
N ARG A 61 -14.37 12.84 -0.32
CA ARG A 61 -13.71 13.41 0.87
C ARG A 61 -12.30 13.91 0.54
N ALA A 62 -11.89 15.01 1.17
CA ALA A 62 -10.60 15.66 0.90
C ALA A 62 -9.40 14.71 1.09
N VAL A 63 -9.39 13.93 2.17
CA VAL A 63 -8.29 12.98 2.47
C VAL A 63 -8.11 11.96 1.36
N THR A 64 -9.19 11.29 0.93
CA THR A 64 -9.12 10.26 -0.11
C THR A 64 -8.91 10.84 -1.51
N LYS A 65 -9.39 12.06 -1.78
CA LYS A 65 -9.03 12.81 -3.00
C LYS A 65 -7.53 13.11 -3.06
N ASN A 66 -6.94 13.56 -1.95
CA ASN A 66 -5.51 13.86 -1.87
C ASN A 66 -4.68 12.59 -2.03
N LEU A 67 -5.06 11.48 -1.37
CA LEU A 67 -4.42 10.17 -1.57
C LEU A 67 -4.52 9.71 -3.03
N LYS A 68 -5.68 9.86 -3.67
CA LYS A 68 -5.83 9.51 -5.10
C LYS A 68 -4.91 10.34 -5.98
N LYS A 69 -4.87 11.66 -5.79
CA LYS A 69 -3.99 12.56 -6.55
C LYS A 69 -2.52 12.18 -6.37
N TYR A 70 -2.12 11.88 -5.14
CA TYR A 70 -0.77 11.46 -4.79
C TYR A 70 -0.41 10.11 -5.44
N HIS A 71 -1.27 9.10 -5.31
CA HIS A 71 -1.07 7.78 -5.92
C HIS A 71 -1.03 7.81 -7.46
N LEU A 72 -1.91 8.59 -8.09
CA LEU A 72 -1.88 8.76 -9.55
C LEU A 72 -0.64 9.55 -10.00
N SER A 73 -0.08 10.43 -9.15
CA SER A 73 1.19 11.10 -9.44
C SER A 73 2.35 10.11 -9.48
N HIS A 74 2.35 9.09 -8.62
CA HIS A 74 3.32 7.99 -8.68
C HIS A 74 3.23 7.30 -10.04
N HIS A 75 2.04 6.87 -10.47
CA HIS A 75 1.88 6.16 -11.74
C HIS A 75 2.17 7.00 -13.00
N PHE A 76 1.82 8.29 -13.01
CA PHE A 76 1.77 9.09 -14.25
C PHE A 76 2.74 10.28 -14.30
N ARG A 77 3.51 10.54 -13.23
CA ARG A 77 4.46 11.66 -13.20
C ARG A 77 5.84 11.25 -12.71
N ILE A 78 5.93 10.62 -11.54
CA ILE A 78 7.18 10.39 -10.82
C ILE A 78 7.12 9.00 -10.17
N GLN A 79 7.53 7.97 -10.92
CA GLN A 79 7.40 6.57 -10.50
C GLN A 79 8.43 6.14 -9.44
N ASP A 80 9.52 6.91 -9.27
CA ASP A 80 10.57 6.67 -8.29
C ASP A 80 10.31 7.36 -6.93
N LYS A 81 9.10 7.92 -6.75
CA LYS A 81 8.63 8.58 -5.53
C LYS A 81 7.17 8.20 -5.25
N GLY A 82 6.70 8.46 -4.03
CA GLY A 82 5.30 8.26 -3.65
C GLY A 82 4.90 6.79 -3.55
N PHE A 83 5.66 6.01 -2.78
CA PHE A 83 5.47 4.56 -2.63
C PHE A 83 4.32 4.20 -1.69
N GLY A 84 3.96 5.10 -0.79
CA GLY A 84 2.82 4.93 0.11
C GLY A 84 1.50 4.83 -0.64
N ILE A 85 0.55 4.05 -0.11
CA ILE A 85 -0.80 3.93 -0.67
C ILE A 85 -1.86 4.37 0.35
N THR A 86 -1.73 3.87 1.58
CA THR A 86 -2.65 4.19 2.69
C THR A 86 -2.32 5.54 3.33
N SER A 87 -1.06 5.97 3.27
CA SER A 87 -0.59 7.27 3.74
C SER A 87 0.77 7.61 3.12
N SER A 88 1.14 8.89 3.13
CA SER A 88 2.47 9.36 2.72
C SER A 88 3.48 9.40 3.88
N LEU A 89 3.16 8.80 5.04
CA LEU A 89 3.98 8.90 6.25
C LEU A 89 5.40 8.40 5.99
N TRP A 90 5.52 7.21 5.44
CA TRP A 90 6.84 6.60 5.17
C TRP A 90 7.61 7.32 4.07
N ASP A 91 6.92 7.92 3.10
CA ASP A 91 7.59 8.77 2.11
C ASP A 91 8.17 10.06 2.68
N ILE A 92 7.57 10.59 3.75
CA ILE A 92 8.16 11.70 4.50
C ILE A 92 9.39 11.22 5.26
N VAL A 93 9.26 10.09 5.99
CA VAL A 93 10.35 9.52 6.80
C VAL A 93 11.58 9.18 5.96
N PHE A 94 11.37 8.61 4.76
CA PHE A 94 12.45 8.16 3.88
C PHE A 94 12.81 9.14 2.75
N GLY A 95 12.23 10.35 2.72
CA GLY A 95 12.56 11.35 1.70
C GLY A 95 12.12 10.98 0.27
N THR A 96 11.04 10.22 0.15
CA THR A 96 10.46 9.78 -1.13
C THR A 96 9.14 10.48 -1.45
N LEU A 97 8.80 11.56 -0.75
CA LEU A 97 7.61 12.35 -1.04
C LEU A 97 7.73 13.05 -2.43
N PRO A 98 6.76 12.89 -3.33
CA PRO A 98 6.78 13.51 -4.65
C PRO A 98 6.56 15.03 -4.52
N THR A 99 7.40 15.81 -5.19
CA THR A 99 7.28 17.27 -5.21
C THR A 99 6.34 17.71 -6.33
N THR A 100 5.58 18.79 -6.12
CA THR A 100 4.65 19.34 -7.11
C THR A 100 5.34 19.86 -8.38
N LYS A 101 6.62 20.22 -8.27
CA LYS A 101 7.46 20.79 -9.34
C LYS A 101 8.30 19.77 -10.10
N ALA A 102 8.33 18.51 -9.67
CA ALA A 102 9.18 17.54 -10.34
C ALA A 102 8.71 17.33 -11.81
N PRO A 103 9.65 17.38 -12.77
CA PRO A 103 9.35 17.15 -14.17
C PRO A 103 8.75 15.75 -14.33
N LYS A 104 7.84 15.60 -15.29
CA LYS A 104 7.35 14.27 -15.66
C LYS A 104 8.57 13.45 -16.07
N THR A 105 8.67 12.23 -15.57
CA THR A 105 9.60 11.26 -16.15
C THR A 105 9.13 11.03 -17.59
N GLU A 106 9.96 11.38 -18.58
CA GLU A 106 9.70 11.00 -19.96
C GLU A 106 9.76 9.46 -20.01
N GLN A 107 8.61 8.83 -20.30
CA GLN A 107 8.51 7.40 -20.58
C GLN A 107 8.66 7.16 -22.07
#